data_AF-A0AAV1QRG5-F1
#
_entry.id   AF-A0AAV1QRG5-F1
#
_cell.length_a   1.000
_cell.length_b   1.000
_cell.length_c   1.000
_cell.angle_alpha   90.00
_cell.angle_beta   90.00
_cell.angle_gamma   90.00
#
_symmetry.space_group_name_H-M   'P 1'
#
loop_
_entity.id
_entity.type
_entity.pdbx_description
1 polymer ?
#
loop_
_entity_poly.entity_id
_entity_poly.type
_entity_poly.pdbx_seq_one_letter_code
_entity_poly.pdbx_strand_id
1 'polypeptide(L)'
;MLATANPLFSSSSSSFLLQATNPPSTKLLSLATPFTILPPHEKFTLANFAKASRFLAPVAFPVIKHLLVQCSCLDLPAILQNEIGLIYSFFGELGFNDKETGLLLEQNPALKFASFDSIRARVSLLESAGIKGIELHRLISKGPDVLRAKEIDPFIHFVLNDLEGKVEPAQLRRLLVATVPRFLTGFDEKVKLLIDHGIPREKIVHVLNNVNLTKALCLKSVEEIDKIVTFMSRFGGLDIIVRRPLILNFDLDTQLIPRVELLKEISGGDEDATGIVLRKLPAILSYSVKHTGGHVELFRSFAGLTDPQIFRIFSVFPNVVSASKERKLRPRIEFLKQCGLSSDEIFKFLTKAPVFLGLSFEDNLVHKLVVLVKIGYGNGTKELAAAMGAASRTSCENLQNVIGLFLSYGLSYEDILAMSKKHPQILQYRCAALEEKLEFLIEDMGREVRELLSFPAFLGYNLDERIKHRYEVKKLTIGEGMSINKLLTVSDDRFLKQKRKKKLVQKDNLNGG
;
A
#
# COMPACT_ATOMS: atom_id res chain seq x y z
N MET A 1 10.09 -47.40 80.12
CA MET A 1 9.04 -47.65 79.11
C MET A 1 9.54 -47.03 77.81
N LEU A 2 10.18 -47.80 76.91
CA LEU A 2 9.65 -48.85 76.01
C LEU A 2 8.98 -48.23 74.75
N ALA A 3 9.32 -48.60 73.51
CA ALA A 3 10.41 -49.46 73.00
C ALA A 3 10.61 -49.29 71.46
N THR A 4 11.79 -49.67 70.92
CA THR A 4 12.09 -50.36 69.62
C THR A 4 11.42 -49.92 68.28
N ALA A 5 12.06 -49.97 67.09
CA ALA A 5 13.45 -50.23 66.66
C ALA A 5 13.66 -49.95 65.12
N ASN A 6 14.93 -49.96 64.66
CA ASN A 6 15.42 -50.12 63.27
C ASN A 6 15.56 -51.64 62.90
N PRO A 7 16.14 -52.13 61.76
CA PRO A 7 16.71 -51.54 60.52
C PRO A 7 15.92 -52.01 59.25
N LEU A 8 16.33 -52.19 57.96
CA LEU A 8 17.57 -52.31 57.12
C LEU A 8 17.37 -51.53 55.78
N PHE A 9 18.29 -51.31 54.81
CA PHE A 9 19.56 -51.89 54.27
C PHE A 9 19.47 -52.93 53.12
N SER A 10 20.42 -52.85 52.17
CA SER A 10 20.64 -53.55 50.86
C SER A 10 19.98 -52.88 49.61
N SER A 11 20.60 -52.62 48.44
CA SER A 11 21.73 -53.16 47.61
C SER A 11 21.36 -54.37 46.74
N SER A 12 21.24 -54.29 45.41
CA SER A 12 22.31 -54.29 44.37
C SER A 12 21.71 -53.83 42.99
N SER A 13 22.38 -53.44 41.91
CA SER A 13 23.55 -53.96 41.13
C SER A 13 23.30 -55.35 40.50
N SER A 14 23.61 -55.65 39.22
CA SER A 14 24.20 -54.86 38.10
C SER A 14 24.19 -55.64 36.75
N SER A 15 24.17 -54.95 35.59
CA SER A 15 24.73 -55.33 34.24
C SER A 15 24.41 -56.73 33.61
N PHE A 16 24.05 -56.86 32.33
CA PHE A 16 24.98 -56.78 31.17
C PHE A 16 24.27 -56.74 29.79
N LEU A 17 25.02 -56.25 28.78
CA LEU A 17 24.96 -56.38 27.28
C LEU A 17 23.92 -57.32 26.60
N LEU A 18 23.53 -57.15 25.32
CA LEU A 18 23.94 -56.25 24.20
C LEU A 18 22.69 -55.45 23.69
N GLN A 19 22.56 -54.76 22.53
CA GLN A 19 23.44 -54.48 21.38
C GLN A 19 23.21 -53.06 20.78
N ALA A 20 22.93 -52.90 19.47
CA ALA A 20 22.98 -51.60 18.77
C ALA A 20 22.09 -51.49 17.51
N THR A 21 21.69 -50.26 17.14
CA THR A 21 21.60 -49.77 15.75
C THR A 21 21.52 -48.24 15.75
N ASN A 22 22.29 -47.56 14.90
CA ASN A 22 22.38 -46.09 14.85
C ASN A 22 21.73 -45.51 13.57
N PRO A 23 20.92 -44.44 13.66
CA PRO A 23 20.62 -43.57 12.52
C PRO A 23 21.69 -42.45 12.38
N PRO A 24 22.21 -42.16 11.17
CA PRO A 24 23.28 -41.18 10.97
C PRO A 24 22.80 -39.73 10.78
N SER A 25 23.73 -38.78 11.00
CA SER A 25 23.53 -37.34 10.89
C SER A 25 23.46 -36.80 9.46
N THR A 26 22.68 -35.73 9.25
CA THR A 26 22.71 -34.91 8.03
C THR A 26 23.72 -33.77 8.17
N LYS A 27 24.51 -33.50 7.12
CA LYS A 27 25.54 -32.45 7.10
C LYS A 27 25.10 -31.21 6.29
N LEU A 28 25.73 -30.07 6.59
CA LEU A 28 25.77 -28.88 5.72
C LEU A 28 26.57 -29.13 4.43
N LEU A 29 26.23 -28.37 3.37
CA LEU A 29 26.95 -27.98 2.13
C LEU A 29 25.86 -27.70 1.05
N SER A 30 26.00 -26.84 0.03
CA SER A 30 26.79 -25.61 -0.19
C SER A 30 26.24 -24.91 -1.45
N LEU A 31 26.50 -23.61 -1.64
CA LEU A 31 26.10 -22.89 -2.87
C LEU A 31 26.97 -23.29 -4.08
N ALA A 32 26.34 -23.54 -5.23
CA ALA A 32 26.94 -23.44 -6.55
C ALA A 32 25.86 -23.20 -7.63
N THR A 33 26.18 -22.39 -8.64
CA THR A 33 25.44 -22.30 -9.93
C THR A 33 26.44 -22.51 -11.06
N PRO A 34 25.99 -22.83 -12.28
CA PRO A 34 26.05 -21.79 -13.32
C PRO A 34 24.89 -21.80 -14.34
N PHE A 35 24.91 -20.83 -15.26
CA PHE A 35 24.04 -20.70 -16.44
C PHE A 35 24.35 -21.75 -17.53
N THR A 36 23.37 -22.04 -18.42
CA THR A 36 23.52 -21.87 -19.90
C THR A 36 22.22 -22.14 -20.70
N ILE A 37 21.86 -21.18 -21.57
CA ILE A 37 21.50 -21.33 -23.02
C ILE A 37 20.12 -21.93 -23.47
N LEU A 38 19.50 -21.23 -24.43
CA LEU A 38 18.37 -21.56 -25.35
C LEU A 38 18.94 -22.00 -26.73
N PRO A 39 18.26 -22.77 -27.63
CA PRO A 39 17.09 -22.29 -28.38
C PRO A 39 16.03 -23.39 -28.78
N PRO A 40 15.45 -23.55 -30.02
CA PRO A 40 14.05 -23.19 -30.27
C PRO A 40 13.16 -24.21 -31.06
N HIS A 41 11.87 -23.85 -31.27
CA HIS A 41 10.83 -24.52 -32.08
C HIS A 41 10.33 -25.89 -31.50
N GLU A 42 9.10 -26.39 -31.71
CA GLU A 42 8.14 -26.27 -32.83
C GLU A 42 6.66 -26.02 -32.40
N LYS A 43 5.70 -26.28 -33.30
CA LYS A 43 4.25 -25.97 -33.22
C LYS A 43 3.44 -27.16 -32.71
N PHE A 44 2.46 -26.93 -31.84
CA PHE A 44 1.44 -27.93 -31.50
C PHE A 44 0.11 -27.66 -32.20
N THR A 45 -0.29 -28.55 -33.12
CA THR A 45 -1.65 -28.64 -33.67
C THR A 45 -2.46 -29.68 -32.90
N LEU A 46 -3.61 -29.30 -32.35
CA LEU A 46 -4.41 -30.17 -31.49
C LEU A 46 -5.63 -30.69 -32.25
N ALA A 47 -5.61 -31.99 -32.59
CA ALA A 47 -6.70 -32.68 -33.27
C ALA A 47 -7.28 -33.80 -32.38
N ASN A 48 -8.57 -34.08 -32.58
CA ASN A 48 -9.30 -35.27 -32.11
C ASN A 48 -9.31 -35.56 -30.60
N PHE A 49 -10.36 -35.12 -29.91
CA PHE A 49 -11.10 -36.00 -28.99
C PHE A 49 -12.60 -35.70 -29.05
N ALA A 50 -13.39 -36.70 -29.48
CA ALA A 50 -14.85 -36.60 -29.57
C ALA A 50 -15.50 -37.92 -29.10
N LYS A 51 -16.24 -37.88 -28.00
CA LYS A 51 -17.13 -38.98 -27.57
C LYS A 51 -18.13 -38.51 -26.50
N ALA A 52 -19.31 -39.15 -26.50
CA ALA A 52 -20.51 -38.82 -25.72
C ALA A 52 -21.11 -37.43 -26.04
N SER A 53 -22.40 -37.30 -26.36
CA SER A 53 -23.54 -38.15 -25.96
C SER A 53 -24.54 -38.47 -27.10
N ARG A 54 -25.20 -39.62 -26.94
CA ARG A 54 -26.58 -39.92 -27.39
C ARG A 54 -27.36 -40.25 -26.09
N PHE A 55 -28.68 -40.16 -25.97
CA PHE A 55 -29.79 -40.01 -26.92
C PHE A 55 -30.85 -39.07 -26.32
N LEU A 56 -31.72 -38.49 -27.16
CA LEU A 56 -33.18 -38.68 -27.08
C LEU A 56 -33.86 -38.17 -28.37
N ALA A 57 -34.98 -38.79 -28.72
CA ALA A 57 -35.82 -38.59 -29.91
C ALA A 57 -37.27 -39.00 -29.53
N PRO A 58 -38.33 -38.82 -30.34
CA PRO A 58 -38.40 -38.35 -31.74
C PRO A 58 -39.24 -37.03 -31.82
N VAL A 59 -39.85 -36.55 -32.92
CA VAL A 59 -40.81 -37.13 -33.90
C VAL A 59 -40.50 -36.59 -35.31
N ALA A 60 -40.81 -37.35 -36.37
CA ALA A 60 -40.68 -36.91 -37.76
C ALA A 60 -41.96 -37.18 -38.56
N PHE A 61 -42.37 -36.20 -39.39
CA PHE A 61 -43.38 -36.30 -40.45
C PHE A 61 -43.06 -35.25 -41.55
N PRO A 62 -43.63 -35.36 -42.77
CA PRO A 62 -42.80 -35.73 -43.92
C PRO A 62 -42.26 -34.55 -44.76
N VAL A 63 -41.21 -34.85 -45.52
CA VAL A 63 -40.67 -33.95 -46.55
C VAL A 63 -41.64 -33.87 -47.74
N ILE A 64 -42.32 -32.72 -47.89
CA ILE A 64 -42.99 -32.35 -49.13
C ILE A 64 -42.06 -31.45 -49.94
N LYS A 65 -41.77 -31.81 -51.19
CA LYS A 65 -41.02 -30.96 -52.12
C LYS A 65 -41.89 -29.80 -52.59
N HIS A 66 -41.71 -28.62 -51.99
CA HIS A 66 -42.11 -27.35 -52.63
C HIS A 66 -40.89 -26.65 -53.24
N LEU A 67 -41.15 -25.87 -54.29
CA LEU A 67 -40.12 -25.35 -55.19
C LEU A 67 -39.15 -24.41 -54.48
N LEU A 68 -37.86 -24.54 -54.80
CA LEU A 68 -36.93 -23.42 -54.76
C LEU A 68 -37.33 -22.43 -55.86
N VAL A 69 -38.23 -21.51 -55.52
CA VAL A 69 -38.39 -20.27 -56.29
C VAL A 69 -37.17 -19.41 -55.95
N GLN A 70 -36.18 -19.40 -56.84
CA GLN A 70 -35.15 -18.38 -56.80
C GLN A 70 -35.80 -17.03 -57.16
N CYS A 71 -36.16 -16.25 -56.15
CA CYS A 71 -36.39 -14.81 -56.32
C CYS A 71 -35.06 -14.12 -56.59
N SER A 72 -34.57 -14.26 -57.82
CA SER A 72 -33.58 -13.37 -58.41
C SER A 72 -34.11 -11.94 -58.39
N CYS A 73 -33.21 -10.98 -58.14
CA CYS A 73 -33.47 -9.54 -58.29
C CYS A 73 -34.66 -8.99 -57.48
N LEU A 74 -34.44 -8.79 -56.17
CA LEU A 74 -34.81 -7.50 -55.58
C LEU A 74 -33.59 -6.58 -55.70
N ASP A 75 -33.59 -5.73 -56.73
CA ASP A 75 -32.54 -4.72 -56.87
C ASP A 75 -32.59 -3.76 -55.66
N LEU A 76 -31.46 -3.64 -54.97
CA LEU A 76 -31.27 -2.55 -54.02
C LEU A 76 -31.44 -1.24 -54.79
N PRO A 77 -32.30 -0.28 -54.35
CA PRO A 77 -32.53 0.96 -55.07
C PRO A 77 -31.21 1.66 -55.42
N ALA A 78 -31.10 2.26 -56.60
CA ALA A 78 -29.83 2.85 -57.09
C ALA A 78 -29.20 3.86 -56.09
N ILE A 79 -30.03 4.54 -55.29
CA ILE A 79 -29.63 5.41 -54.17
C ILE A 79 -28.81 4.62 -53.13
N LEU A 80 -29.29 3.44 -52.73
CA LEU A 80 -28.68 2.56 -51.73
C LEU A 80 -27.38 1.92 -52.24
N GLN A 81 -27.29 1.64 -53.55
CA GLN A 81 -26.03 1.21 -54.18
C GLN A 81 -24.97 2.33 -54.13
N ASN A 82 -25.38 3.57 -54.39
CA ASN A 82 -24.51 4.74 -54.34
C ASN A 82 -24.04 5.07 -52.91
N GLU A 83 -24.94 5.02 -51.91
CA GLU A 83 -24.56 5.17 -50.49
C GLU A 83 -23.56 4.09 -50.04
N ILE A 84 -23.73 2.84 -50.46
CA ILE A 84 -22.76 1.77 -50.16
C ILE A 84 -21.39 2.10 -50.81
N GLY A 85 -21.35 2.59 -52.05
CA GLY A 85 -20.10 3.04 -52.69
C GLY A 85 -19.39 4.15 -51.90
N LEU A 86 -20.13 5.14 -51.40
CA LEU A 86 -19.60 6.20 -50.53
C LEU A 86 -19.05 5.65 -49.21
N ILE A 87 -19.75 4.68 -48.60
CA ILE A 87 -19.31 3.99 -47.38
C ILE A 87 -17.98 3.24 -47.60
N TYR A 88 -17.79 2.56 -48.74
CA TYR A 88 -16.50 1.92 -49.07
C TYR A 88 -15.37 2.94 -49.22
N SER A 89 -15.58 4.03 -49.97
CA SER A 89 -14.57 5.08 -50.13
C SER A 89 -14.16 5.68 -48.78
N PHE A 90 -15.12 5.94 -47.89
CA PHE A 90 -14.88 6.54 -46.58
C PHE A 90 -14.22 5.58 -45.58
N PHE A 91 -14.54 4.29 -45.60
CA PHE A 91 -13.77 3.32 -44.82
C PHE A 91 -12.35 3.12 -45.37
N GLY A 92 -12.13 3.31 -46.68
CA GLY A 92 -10.81 3.43 -47.29
C GLY A 92 -9.99 4.61 -46.73
N GLU A 93 -10.59 5.79 -46.61
CA GLU A 93 -9.97 6.96 -45.95
C GLU A 93 -9.62 6.68 -44.47
N LEU A 94 -10.42 5.85 -43.79
CA LEU A 94 -10.18 5.38 -42.42
C LEU A 94 -9.20 4.19 -42.32
N GLY A 95 -8.63 3.74 -43.45
CA GLY A 95 -7.58 2.73 -43.52
C GLY A 95 -8.02 1.28 -43.63
N PHE A 96 -9.32 1.00 -43.82
CA PHE A 96 -9.81 -0.34 -44.14
C PHE A 96 -9.59 -0.67 -45.62
N ASN A 97 -9.31 -1.92 -45.97
CA ASN A 97 -9.39 -2.36 -47.37
C ASN A 97 -10.80 -2.87 -47.76
N ASP A 98 -11.06 -3.06 -49.06
CA ASP A 98 -12.38 -3.47 -49.56
C ASP A 98 -12.87 -4.80 -48.96
N LYS A 99 -11.97 -5.75 -48.67
CA LYS A 99 -12.34 -7.05 -48.10
C LYS A 99 -12.69 -6.92 -46.62
N GLU A 100 -11.97 -6.10 -45.88
CA GLU A 100 -12.30 -5.77 -44.48
C GLU A 100 -13.61 -5.01 -44.39
N THR A 101 -13.85 -4.05 -45.29
CA THR A 101 -15.10 -3.30 -45.38
C THR A 101 -16.27 -4.18 -45.76
N GLY A 102 -16.10 -5.09 -46.73
CA GLY A 102 -17.09 -6.12 -47.07
C GLY A 102 -17.46 -6.99 -45.88
N LEU A 103 -16.45 -7.57 -45.20
CA LEU A 103 -16.66 -8.37 -43.98
C LEU A 103 -17.33 -7.58 -42.86
N LEU A 104 -16.96 -6.31 -42.65
CA LEU A 104 -17.57 -5.43 -41.65
C LEU A 104 -19.06 -5.24 -41.93
N LEU A 105 -19.43 -4.96 -43.17
CA LEU A 105 -20.82 -4.72 -43.60
C LEU A 105 -21.64 -6.02 -43.74
N GLU A 106 -21.01 -7.17 -43.97
CA GLU A 106 -21.65 -8.49 -43.95
C GLU A 106 -21.96 -8.97 -42.53
N GLN A 107 -21.00 -8.82 -41.60
CA GLN A 107 -21.19 -9.16 -40.19
C GLN A 107 -22.16 -8.19 -39.50
N ASN A 108 -22.24 -6.94 -39.97
CA ASN A 108 -23.06 -5.88 -39.39
C ASN A 108 -24.00 -5.27 -40.45
N PRO A 109 -25.02 -6.03 -40.93
CA PRO A 109 -25.94 -5.55 -41.96
C PRO A 109 -26.71 -4.29 -41.53
N ALA A 110 -26.82 -4.03 -40.22
CA ALA A 110 -27.36 -2.78 -39.67
C ALA A 110 -26.59 -1.51 -40.12
N LEU A 111 -25.33 -1.61 -40.56
CA LEU A 111 -24.58 -0.50 -41.14
C LEU A 111 -24.96 -0.24 -42.61
N LYS A 112 -25.37 -1.26 -43.38
CA LYS A 112 -25.86 -1.11 -44.76
C LYS A 112 -27.18 -0.32 -44.87
N PHE A 113 -27.86 -0.12 -43.73
CA PHE A 113 -29.12 0.63 -43.61
C PHE A 113 -28.99 1.88 -42.72
N ALA A 114 -27.77 2.36 -42.50
CA ALA A 114 -27.51 3.64 -41.83
C ALA A 114 -27.06 4.66 -42.88
N SER A 115 -27.60 5.88 -42.85
CA SER A 115 -27.26 6.90 -43.85
C SER A 115 -25.79 7.31 -43.75
N PHE A 116 -25.18 7.57 -44.91
CA PHE A 116 -23.77 7.89 -45.02
C PHE A 116 -23.35 9.08 -44.12
N ASP A 117 -24.15 10.15 -44.13
CA ASP A 117 -23.89 11.35 -43.31
C ASP A 117 -23.97 11.08 -41.81
N SER A 118 -24.80 10.13 -41.36
CA SER A 118 -24.86 9.73 -39.95
C SER A 118 -23.60 8.99 -39.51
N ILE A 119 -23.02 8.15 -40.39
CA ILE A 119 -21.76 7.45 -40.11
C ILE A 119 -20.60 8.45 -40.11
N ARG A 120 -20.55 9.35 -41.12
CA ARG A 120 -19.55 10.41 -41.23
C ARG A 120 -19.56 11.35 -40.03
N ALA A 121 -20.74 11.83 -39.61
CA ALA A 121 -20.88 12.69 -38.43
C ALA A 121 -20.40 12.00 -37.14
N ARG A 122 -20.73 10.71 -36.95
CA ARG A 122 -20.26 9.92 -35.80
C ARG A 122 -18.74 9.80 -35.78
N VAL A 123 -18.13 9.52 -36.93
CA VAL A 123 -16.69 9.46 -37.10
C VAL A 123 -16.05 10.79 -36.74
N SER A 124 -16.53 11.90 -37.28
CA SER A 124 -16.04 13.25 -36.96
C SER A 124 -16.17 13.59 -35.46
N LEU A 125 -17.22 13.13 -34.79
CA LEU A 125 -17.42 13.30 -33.35
C LEU A 125 -16.42 12.47 -32.51
N LEU A 126 -16.17 11.21 -32.89
CA LEU A 126 -15.16 10.36 -32.26
C LEU A 126 -13.73 10.89 -32.46
N GLU A 127 -13.44 11.43 -33.65
CA GLU A 127 -12.18 12.11 -33.93
C GLU A 127 -12.02 13.41 -33.11
N SER A 128 -13.11 14.14 -32.90
CA SER A 128 -13.11 15.34 -32.03
C SER A 128 -12.79 14.97 -30.57
N ALA A 129 -13.21 13.78 -30.12
CA ALA A 129 -12.82 13.19 -28.84
C ALA A 129 -11.41 12.53 -28.84
N GLY A 130 -10.58 12.82 -29.86
CA GLY A 130 -9.19 12.38 -29.95
C GLY A 130 -8.98 10.94 -30.39
N ILE A 131 -10.04 10.21 -30.77
CA ILE A 131 -9.93 8.84 -31.29
C ILE A 131 -9.74 8.93 -32.82
N LYS A 132 -8.48 8.94 -33.29
CA LYS A 132 -8.12 9.15 -34.70
C LYS A 132 -7.30 8.01 -35.31
N GLY A 133 -7.32 7.91 -36.64
CA GLY A 133 -6.47 7.01 -37.43
C GLY A 133 -6.53 5.55 -36.99
N ILE A 134 -5.38 4.93 -36.76
CA ILE A 134 -5.23 3.51 -36.38
C ILE A 134 -6.11 3.13 -35.17
N GLU A 135 -6.33 4.04 -34.22
CA GLU A 135 -7.15 3.75 -33.03
C GLU A 135 -8.66 3.84 -33.29
N LEU A 136 -9.06 4.65 -34.28
CA LEU A 136 -10.44 4.70 -34.76
C LEU A 136 -10.76 3.48 -35.63
N HIS A 137 -9.83 3.10 -36.52
CA HIS A 137 -9.90 1.82 -37.25
C HIS A 137 -10.09 0.66 -36.26
N ARG A 138 -9.17 0.50 -35.28
CA ARG A 138 -9.23 -0.56 -34.25
C ARG A 138 -10.52 -0.56 -33.41
N LEU A 139 -11.13 0.61 -33.20
CA LEU A 139 -12.43 0.73 -32.53
C LEU A 139 -13.54 0.17 -33.44
N ILE A 140 -13.62 0.64 -34.68
CA ILE A 140 -14.64 0.23 -35.65
C ILE A 140 -14.54 -1.26 -35.99
N SER A 141 -13.34 -1.83 -36.17
CA SER A 141 -13.15 -3.27 -36.45
C SER A 141 -13.57 -4.18 -35.27
N LYS A 142 -13.78 -3.64 -34.06
CA LYS A 142 -14.07 -4.42 -32.84
C LYS A 142 -15.41 -4.12 -32.20
N GLY A 143 -15.95 -2.92 -32.40
CA GLY A 143 -17.23 -2.46 -31.86
C GLY A 143 -18.01 -1.63 -32.87
N PRO A 144 -18.37 -2.18 -34.05
CA PRO A 144 -19.07 -1.46 -35.12
C PRO A 144 -20.39 -0.81 -34.69
N ASP A 145 -21.05 -1.34 -33.66
CA ASP A 145 -22.25 -0.74 -33.03
C ASP A 145 -22.04 0.75 -32.63
N VAL A 146 -20.81 1.16 -32.33
CA VAL A 146 -20.45 2.56 -32.00
C VAL A 146 -20.82 3.55 -33.11
N LEU A 147 -20.95 3.09 -34.35
CA LEU A 147 -21.32 3.93 -35.50
C LEU A 147 -22.82 4.23 -35.58
N ARG A 148 -23.67 3.40 -34.96
CA ARG A 148 -25.14 3.45 -35.09
C ARG A 148 -25.88 3.68 -33.77
N ALA A 149 -25.27 3.35 -32.63
CA ALA A 149 -25.92 3.45 -31.32
C ALA A 149 -26.17 4.90 -30.89
N LYS A 150 -27.43 5.22 -30.56
CA LYS A 150 -27.89 6.59 -30.23
C LYS A 150 -27.26 7.12 -28.94
N GLU A 151 -26.88 6.22 -28.04
CA GLU A 151 -26.25 6.46 -26.75
C GLU A 151 -24.85 7.09 -26.88
N ILE A 152 -24.22 7.02 -28.06
CA ILE A 152 -22.86 7.52 -28.28
C ILE A 152 -22.81 9.05 -28.40
N ASP A 153 -23.80 9.73 -29.02
CA ASP A 153 -23.73 11.19 -29.16
C ASP A 153 -23.83 11.92 -27.81
N PRO A 154 -24.81 11.62 -26.93
CA PRO A 154 -24.88 12.26 -25.61
C PRO A 154 -23.64 11.98 -24.76
N PHE A 155 -23.10 10.76 -24.84
CA PHE A 155 -21.88 10.37 -24.14
C PHE A 155 -20.65 11.18 -24.62
N ILE A 156 -20.41 11.26 -25.93
CA ILE A 156 -19.24 12.00 -26.44
C ILE A 156 -19.42 13.51 -26.28
N HIS A 157 -20.63 14.05 -26.45
CA HIS A 157 -20.88 15.46 -26.16
C HIS A 157 -20.64 15.82 -24.67
N PHE A 158 -21.04 14.97 -23.73
CA PHE A 158 -20.72 15.16 -22.31
C PHE A 158 -19.20 15.10 -22.04
N VAL A 159 -18.48 14.18 -22.68
CA VAL A 159 -17.01 14.09 -22.58
C VAL A 159 -16.31 15.33 -23.15
N LEU A 160 -16.82 15.90 -24.25
CA LEU A 160 -16.24 17.09 -24.87
C LEU A 160 -16.59 18.39 -24.12
N ASN A 161 -17.84 18.55 -23.70
CA ASN A 161 -18.36 19.80 -23.14
C ASN A 161 -18.15 19.86 -21.61
N ASP A 162 -18.80 18.96 -20.87
CA ASP A 162 -18.82 18.96 -19.39
C ASP A 162 -17.49 18.48 -18.77
N LEU A 163 -16.75 17.62 -19.48
CA LEU A 163 -15.43 17.11 -19.06
C LEU A 163 -14.27 17.75 -19.85
N GLU A 164 -14.54 18.82 -20.63
CA GLU A 164 -13.57 19.61 -21.39
C GLU A 164 -12.65 18.80 -22.33
N GLY A 165 -13.07 17.61 -22.77
CA GLY A 165 -12.25 16.68 -23.56
C GLY A 165 -11.05 16.07 -22.83
N LYS A 166 -10.95 16.23 -21.50
CA LYS A 166 -9.76 15.83 -20.70
C LYS A 166 -9.71 14.34 -20.32
N VAL A 167 -10.72 13.55 -20.69
CA VAL A 167 -10.69 12.08 -20.54
C VAL A 167 -9.76 11.49 -21.60
N GLU A 168 -8.82 10.64 -21.20
CA GLU A 168 -7.80 10.13 -22.12
C GLU A 168 -8.42 9.37 -23.32
N PRO A 169 -8.01 9.64 -24.58
CA PRO A 169 -8.53 8.90 -25.74
C PRO A 169 -8.29 7.39 -25.65
N ALA A 170 -7.19 6.97 -25.00
CA ALA A 170 -6.92 5.57 -24.69
C ALA A 170 -7.92 4.95 -23.71
N GLN A 171 -8.45 5.74 -22.77
CA GLN A 171 -9.51 5.36 -21.82
C GLN A 171 -10.88 5.31 -22.50
N LEU A 172 -11.21 6.32 -23.32
CA LEU A 172 -12.44 6.33 -24.12
C LEU A 172 -12.50 5.13 -25.08
N ARG A 173 -11.44 4.87 -25.84
CA ARG A 173 -11.32 3.69 -26.70
C ARG A 173 -11.44 2.37 -25.91
N ARG A 174 -10.83 2.27 -24.71
CA ARG A 174 -11.01 1.09 -23.83
C ARG A 174 -12.48 0.89 -23.44
N LEU A 175 -13.17 1.97 -23.08
CA LEU A 175 -14.58 1.93 -22.69
C LEU A 175 -15.48 1.52 -23.87
N LEU A 176 -15.31 2.13 -25.05
CA LEU A 176 -16.15 1.90 -26.23
C LEU A 176 -15.96 0.50 -26.84
N VAL A 177 -14.78 -0.10 -26.72
CA VAL A 177 -14.54 -1.50 -27.15
C VAL A 177 -15.04 -2.53 -26.12
N ALA A 178 -15.13 -2.17 -24.83
CA ALA A 178 -15.50 -3.10 -23.76
C ALA A 178 -16.98 -3.03 -23.32
N THR A 179 -17.73 -2.02 -23.76
CA THR A 179 -19.08 -1.70 -23.28
C THR A 179 -20.07 -1.70 -24.43
N VAL A 180 -21.12 -2.52 -24.36
CA VAL A 180 -22.25 -2.43 -25.30
C VAL A 180 -22.94 -1.07 -25.13
N PRO A 181 -23.15 -0.27 -26.18
CA PRO A 181 -23.53 1.16 -26.05
C PRO A 181 -24.70 1.48 -25.13
N ARG A 182 -25.72 0.60 -25.02
CA ARG A 182 -26.85 0.74 -24.09
C ARG A 182 -26.46 1.02 -22.62
N PHE A 183 -25.28 0.56 -22.19
CA PHE A 183 -24.74 0.77 -20.83
C PHE A 183 -24.05 2.14 -20.63
N LEU A 184 -23.96 2.97 -21.68
CA LEU A 184 -23.50 4.37 -21.59
C LEU A 184 -24.64 5.34 -21.25
N THR A 185 -25.90 4.88 -21.30
CA THR A 185 -27.07 5.62 -20.83
C THR A 185 -26.91 6.04 -19.37
N GLY A 186 -27.17 7.31 -19.06
CA GLY A 186 -26.99 7.88 -17.72
C GLY A 186 -25.53 7.98 -17.26
N PHE A 187 -24.54 7.88 -18.15
CA PHE A 187 -23.14 8.08 -17.76
C PHE A 187 -22.89 9.48 -17.17
N ASP A 188 -23.51 10.51 -17.75
CA ASP A 188 -23.40 11.88 -17.27
C ASP A 188 -24.05 12.06 -15.89
N GLU A 189 -25.25 11.49 -15.67
CA GLU A 189 -25.94 11.44 -14.38
C GLU A 189 -25.07 10.79 -13.30
N LYS A 190 -24.46 9.64 -13.59
CA LYS A 190 -23.56 8.93 -12.67
C LYS A 190 -22.29 9.71 -12.36
N VAL A 191 -21.79 10.52 -13.29
CA VAL A 191 -20.64 11.42 -13.06
C VAL A 191 -21.05 12.65 -12.26
N LYS A 192 -22.26 13.20 -12.49
CA LYS A 192 -22.84 14.29 -11.70
C LYS A 192 -23.07 13.85 -10.25
N LEU A 193 -23.67 12.68 -10.02
CA LEU A 193 -23.83 12.06 -8.69
C LEU A 193 -22.51 12.03 -7.89
N LEU A 194 -21.41 11.59 -8.51
CA LEU A 194 -20.08 11.56 -7.86
C LEU A 194 -19.60 12.97 -7.46
N ILE A 195 -19.87 13.98 -8.27
CA ILE A 195 -19.56 15.39 -7.97
C ILE A 195 -20.46 15.91 -6.84
N ASP A 196 -21.76 15.61 -6.89
CA ASP A 196 -22.78 16.16 -5.99
C ASP A 196 -22.68 15.58 -4.57
N HIS A 197 -22.20 14.33 -4.41
CA HIS A 197 -21.76 13.81 -3.11
C HIS A 197 -20.49 14.52 -2.56
N GLY A 198 -19.72 15.21 -3.42
CA GLY A 198 -18.56 16.01 -3.02
C GLY A 198 -17.21 15.61 -3.62
N ILE A 199 -17.13 14.87 -4.74
CA ILE A 199 -15.85 14.75 -5.48
C ILE A 199 -15.59 16.11 -6.16
N PRO A 200 -14.46 16.78 -5.89
CA PRO A 200 -14.19 18.09 -6.48
C PRO A 200 -14.15 18.03 -8.00
N ARG A 201 -14.77 19.01 -8.67
CA ARG A 201 -14.92 19.03 -10.15
C ARG A 201 -13.57 19.00 -10.86
N GLU A 202 -12.55 19.65 -10.32
CA GLU A 202 -11.19 19.64 -10.85
C GLU A 202 -10.48 18.27 -10.73
N LYS A 203 -11.07 17.32 -9.99
CA LYS A 203 -10.54 15.97 -9.76
C LYS A 203 -11.40 14.86 -10.39
N ILE A 204 -12.60 15.15 -10.91
CA ILE A 204 -13.46 14.11 -11.50
C ILE A 204 -12.78 13.42 -12.69
N VAL A 205 -12.09 14.17 -13.55
CA VAL A 205 -11.34 13.62 -14.69
C VAL A 205 -10.20 12.71 -14.23
N HIS A 206 -9.50 13.06 -13.14
CA HIS A 206 -8.49 12.18 -12.54
C HIS A 206 -9.09 10.85 -12.09
N VAL A 207 -10.27 10.88 -11.45
CA VAL A 207 -11.03 9.68 -11.07
C VAL A 207 -11.37 8.86 -12.32
N LEU A 208 -11.95 9.46 -13.35
CA LEU A 208 -12.40 8.79 -14.58
C LEU A 208 -11.26 8.16 -15.40
N ASN A 209 -10.08 8.79 -15.46
CA ASN A 209 -8.91 8.21 -16.14
C ASN A 209 -8.28 7.03 -15.35
N ASN A 210 -8.45 6.99 -14.02
CA ASN A 210 -7.84 5.99 -13.13
C ASN A 210 -8.78 4.84 -12.70
N VAL A 211 -9.92 4.66 -13.37
CA VAL A 211 -10.85 3.52 -13.17
C VAL A 211 -10.92 2.62 -14.41
N ASN A 212 -11.67 1.53 -14.31
CA ASN A 212 -12.25 0.84 -15.45
C ASN A 212 -13.69 1.35 -15.59
N LEU A 213 -13.94 2.30 -16.49
CA LEU A 213 -15.25 2.98 -16.62
C LEU A 213 -16.42 2.00 -16.84
N THR A 214 -16.20 0.92 -17.58
CA THR A 214 -17.19 -0.16 -17.78
C THR A 214 -17.67 -0.74 -16.44
N LYS A 215 -16.74 -1.06 -15.52
CA LYS A 215 -17.06 -1.64 -14.20
C LYS A 215 -17.46 -0.61 -13.14
N ALA A 216 -16.90 0.60 -13.21
CA ALA A 216 -17.12 1.63 -12.21
C ALA A 216 -18.44 2.39 -12.39
N LEU A 217 -18.90 2.58 -13.65
CA LEU A 217 -20.07 3.40 -13.97
C LEU A 217 -21.07 2.70 -14.89
N CYS A 218 -20.62 2.10 -16.01
CA CYS A 218 -21.54 1.66 -17.06
C CYS A 218 -22.37 0.43 -16.66
N LEU A 219 -21.73 -0.57 -16.06
CA LEU A 219 -22.38 -1.80 -15.58
C LEU A 219 -23.01 -1.66 -14.18
N LYS A 220 -22.96 -0.47 -13.56
CA LYS A 220 -23.59 -0.20 -12.26
C LYS A 220 -24.83 0.68 -12.40
N SER A 221 -25.81 0.51 -11.52
CA SER A 221 -26.94 1.43 -11.41
C SER A 221 -26.54 2.73 -10.68
N VAL A 222 -27.41 3.75 -10.71
CA VAL A 222 -27.18 5.01 -9.98
C VAL A 222 -27.17 4.75 -8.47
N GLU A 223 -28.10 3.92 -8.00
CA GLU A 223 -28.27 3.50 -6.61
C GLU A 223 -27.12 2.62 -6.11
N GLU A 224 -26.49 1.81 -6.97
CA GLU A 224 -25.28 1.06 -6.60
C GLU A 224 -24.07 1.98 -6.38
N ILE A 225 -23.96 3.07 -7.14
CA ILE A 225 -22.89 4.05 -7.00
C ILE A 225 -23.11 4.91 -5.76
N ASP A 226 -24.34 5.38 -5.50
CA ASP A 226 -24.71 6.03 -4.23
C ASP A 226 -24.37 5.12 -3.04
N LYS A 227 -24.83 3.86 -3.03
CA LYS A 227 -24.53 2.92 -1.93
C LYS A 227 -23.03 2.76 -1.68
N ILE A 228 -22.19 2.73 -2.73
CA ILE A 228 -20.73 2.68 -2.60
C ILE A 228 -20.19 3.97 -1.96
N VAL A 229 -20.64 5.13 -2.42
CA VAL A 229 -20.22 6.44 -1.89
C VAL A 229 -20.67 6.63 -0.44
N THR A 230 -21.95 6.38 -0.17
CA THR A 230 -22.58 6.45 1.15
C THR A 230 -21.96 5.45 2.12
N PHE A 231 -21.63 4.22 1.71
CA PHE A 231 -20.84 3.29 2.54
C PHE A 231 -19.44 3.84 2.86
N MET A 232 -18.70 4.32 1.86
CA MET A 232 -17.35 4.86 2.05
C MET A 232 -17.33 6.12 2.93
N SER A 233 -18.41 6.92 2.93
CA SER A 233 -18.52 8.18 3.69
C SER A 233 -18.16 8.02 5.17
N ARG A 234 -18.66 6.95 5.81
CA ARG A 234 -18.49 6.59 7.22
C ARG A 234 -17.02 6.46 7.64
N PHE A 235 -16.15 6.07 6.71
CA PHE A 235 -14.73 5.81 6.99
C PHE A 235 -13.82 6.95 6.47
N GLY A 236 -14.36 8.13 6.18
CA GLY A 236 -13.63 9.28 5.63
C GLY A 236 -13.82 9.50 4.13
N GLY A 237 -14.72 8.75 3.50
CA GLY A 237 -15.39 9.13 2.27
C GLY A 237 -14.50 9.40 1.05
N LEU A 238 -14.87 10.45 0.33
CA LEU A 238 -14.50 10.68 -1.06
C LEU A 238 -13.01 10.98 -1.27
N ASP A 239 -12.30 11.47 -0.25
CA ASP A 239 -10.85 11.61 -0.26
C ASP A 239 -10.14 10.26 -0.50
N ILE A 240 -10.69 9.15 0.00
CA ILE A 240 -10.17 7.79 -0.23
C ILE A 240 -10.38 7.39 -1.71
N ILE A 241 -11.53 7.71 -2.29
CA ILE A 241 -11.85 7.44 -3.70
C ILE A 241 -10.98 8.30 -4.61
N VAL A 242 -10.82 9.60 -4.32
CA VAL A 242 -9.96 10.53 -5.08
C VAL A 242 -8.49 10.08 -5.05
N ARG A 243 -7.98 9.61 -3.90
CA ARG A 243 -6.61 9.05 -3.79
C ARG A 243 -6.43 7.70 -4.46
N ARG A 244 -7.51 6.93 -4.65
CA ARG A 244 -7.46 5.58 -5.25
C ARG A 244 -8.75 5.28 -6.04
N PRO A 245 -8.92 5.87 -7.23
CA PRO A 245 -10.17 5.76 -8.01
C PRO A 245 -10.60 4.33 -8.29
N LEU A 246 -9.62 3.41 -8.49
CA LEU A 246 -9.80 1.97 -8.65
C LEU A 246 -10.70 1.29 -7.59
N ILE A 247 -10.98 1.92 -6.44
CA ILE A 247 -11.96 1.44 -5.46
C ILE A 247 -13.36 1.30 -6.09
N LEU A 248 -13.75 2.21 -7.01
CA LEU A 248 -15.03 2.15 -7.73
C LEU A 248 -15.15 0.94 -8.68
N ASN A 249 -14.05 0.28 -9.04
CA ASN A 249 -14.09 -0.95 -9.85
C ASN A 249 -14.55 -2.18 -9.06
N PHE A 250 -14.60 -2.09 -7.72
CA PHE A 250 -14.96 -3.21 -6.86
C PHE A 250 -16.47 -3.29 -6.66
N ASP A 251 -16.91 -4.49 -6.29
CA ASP A 251 -18.27 -4.71 -5.85
C ASP A 251 -18.50 -4.28 -4.39
N LEU A 252 -19.70 -3.83 -4.03
CA LEU A 252 -19.97 -3.36 -2.68
C LEU A 252 -20.00 -4.53 -1.69
N ASP A 253 -20.93 -5.46 -1.90
CA ASP A 253 -21.28 -6.51 -0.93
C ASP A 253 -20.26 -7.65 -0.91
N THR A 254 -19.75 -8.07 -2.08
CA THR A 254 -18.78 -9.18 -2.16
C THR A 254 -17.32 -8.75 -1.99
N GLN A 255 -17.02 -7.45 -2.03
CA GLN A 255 -15.63 -6.96 -2.05
C GLN A 255 -15.33 -5.79 -1.10
N LEU A 256 -16.05 -4.68 -1.15
CA LEU A 256 -15.73 -3.52 -0.30
C LEU A 256 -16.11 -3.75 1.16
N ILE A 257 -17.36 -4.16 1.44
CA ILE A 257 -17.85 -4.41 2.79
C ILE A 257 -16.96 -5.43 3.53
N PRO A 258 -16.65 -6.63 3.00
CA PRO A 258 -15.80 -7.60 3.69
C PRO A 258 -14.35 -7.14 3.92
N ARG A 259 -13.81 -6.23 3.09
CA ARG A 259 -12.45 -5.68 3.25
C ARG A 259 -12.38 -4.58 4.32
N VAL A 260 -13.46 -3.82 4.50
CA VAL A 260 -13.57 -2.79 5.54
C VAL A 260 -13.97 -3.40 6.88
N GLU A 261 -14.96 -4.29 6.91
CA GLU A 261 -15.42 -4.93 8.15
C GLU A 261 -14.31 -5.75 8.84
N LEU A 262 -13.41 -6.39 8.09
CA LEU A 262 -12.20 -7.02 8.69
C LEU A 262 -11.32 -6.02 9.46
N LEU A 263 -11.19 -4.78 8.98
CA LEU A 263 -10.38 -3.75 9.65
C LEU A 263 -11.11 -3.17 10.87
N LYS A 264 -12.44 -3.11 10.81
CA LYS A 264 -13.34 -2.68 11.88
C LYS A 264 -13.50 -3.73 12.98
N GLU A 265 -13.49 -5.01 12.64
CA GLU A 265 -13.46 -6.13 13.59
C GLU A 265 -12.23 -6.01 14.50
N ILE A 266 -11.03 -5.90 13.91
CA ILE A 266 -9.78 -5.78 14.67
C ILE A 266 -9.62 -4.43 15.39
N SER A 267 -10.39 -3.40 15.01
CA SER A 267 -10.46 -2.11 15.73
C SER A 267 -11.40 -2.14 16.94
N GLY A 268 -12.22 -3.19 17.09
CA GLY A 268 -13.28 -3.26 18.10
C GLY A 268 -14.55 -2.49 17.73
N GLY A 269 -14.78 -2.23 16.44
CA GLY A 269 -15.95 -1.51 15.92
C GLY A 269 -15.71 -0.02 15.63
N ASP A 270 -14.51 0.50 15.89
CA ASP A 270 -14.14 1.92 15.70
C ASP A 270 -14.05 2.27 14.20
N GLU A 271 -15.09 2.93 13.67
CA GLU A 271 -15.18 3.36 12.26
C GLU A 271 -14.26 4.55 11.96
N ASP A 272 -14.05 5.45 12.91
CA ASP A 272 -13.19 6.63 12.77
C ASP A 272 -11.71 6.24 12.62
N ALA A 273 -11.22 5.37 13.50
CA ALA A 273 -9.87 4.84 13.43
C ALA A 273 -9.70 3.90 12.24
N THR A 274 -10.71 3.10 11.89
CA THR A 274 -10.71 2.32 10.63
C THR A 274 -10.51 3.26 9.45
N GLY A 275 -11.23 4.39 9.45
CA GLY A 275 -11.04 5.46 8.48
C GLY A 275 -9.64 6.09 8.49
N ILE A 276 -8.97 6.21 9.64
CA ILE A 276 -7.55 6.65 9.70
C ILE A 276 -6.64 5.66 8.97
N VAL A 277 -6.87 4.35 9.08
CA VAL A 277 -6.14 3.32 8.32
C VAL A 277 -6.40 3.48 6.81
N LEU A 278 -7.67 3.59 6.41
CA LEU A 278 -8.05 3.72 5.00
C LEU A 278 -7.54 5.01 4.35
N ARG A 279 -7.61 6.16 5.03
CA ARG A 279 -7.08 7.45 4.53
C ARG A 279 -5.56 7.45 4.38
N LYS A 280 -4.84 6.69 5.22
CA LYS A 280 -3.38 6.51 5.12
C LYS A 280 -2.94 5.53 4.04
N LEU A 281 -3.72 4.48 3.77
CA LEU A 281 -3.45 3.54 2.68
C LEU A 281 -4.74 3.07 2.00
N PRO A 282 -5.32 3.86 1.08
CA PRO A 282 -6.50 3.45 0.31
C PRO A 282 -6.28 2.16 -0.48
N ALA A 283 -5.03 1.87 -0.85
CA ALA A 283 -4.64 0.64 -1.53
C ALA A 283 -4.84 -0.64 -0.68
N ILE A 284 -5.07 -0.55 0.64
CA ILE A 284 -5.37 -1.73 1.47
C ILE A 284 -6.66 -2.43 1.00
N LEU A 285 -7.63 -1.67 0.48
CA LEU A 285 -8.85 -2.18 -0.13
C LEU A 285 -8.64 -2.84 -1.50
N SER A 286 -7.43 -2.84 -2.05
CA SER A 286 -7.06 -3.64 -3.22
C SER A 286 -6.66 -5.08 -2.86
N TYR A 287 -6.42 -5.39 -1.57
CA TYR A 287 -6.12 -6.75 -1.12
C TYR A 287 -7.40 -7.52 -0.76
N SER A 288 -7.36 -8.85 -0.88
CA SER A 288 -8.46 -9.70 -0.43
C SER A 288 -8.48 -9.86 1.09
N VAL A 289 -9.66 -10.20 1.64
CA VAL A 289 -9.84 -10.52 3.07
C VAL A 289 -8.85 -11.61 3.51
N LYS A 290 -8.63 -12.65 2.70
CA LYS A 290 -7.64 -13.71 2.94
C LYS A 290 -6.19 -13.21 3.00
N HIS A 291 -5.84 -12.17 2.23
CA HIS A 291 -4.50 -11.57 2.28
C HIS A 291 -4.30 -10.76 3.56
N THR A 292 -5.21 -9.82 3.85
CA THR A 292 -5.14 -8.93 5.02
C THR A 292 -5.35 -9.68 6.33
N GLY A 293 -6.36 -10.55 6.42
CA GLY A 293 -6.61 -11.40 7.58
C GLY A 293 -5.45 -12.37 7.82
N GLY A 294 -4.81 -12.84 6.75
CA GLY A 294 -3.56 -13.60 6.86
C GLY A 294 -2.34 -12.79 7.34
N HIS A 295 -2.41 -11.46 7.43
CA HIS A 295 -1.41 -10.63 8.14
C HIS A 295 -1.80 -10.44 9.61
N VAL A 296 -3.09 -10.22 9.89
CA VAL A 296 -3.62 -10.22 11.26
C VAL A 296 -3.22 -11.53 11.96
N GLU A 297 -3.47 -12.67 11.31
CA GLU A 297 -3.17 -13.98 11.89
C GLU A 297 -1.66 -14.23 12.09
N LEU A 298 -0.79 -13.62 11.28
CA LEU A 298 0.66 -13.66 11.55
C LEU A 298 1.00 -12.90 12.84
N PHE A 299 0.44 -11.71 13.06
CA PHE A 299 0.69 -10.98 14.29
C PHE A 299 0.00 -11.62 15.51
N ARG A 300 -1.17 -12.24 15.32
CA ARG A 300 -1.91 -12.94 16.37
C ARG A 300 -1.19 -14.21 16.80
N SER A 301 -1.07 -15.21 15.93
CA SER A 301 -0.44 -16.51 16.27
C SER A 301 1.09 -16.42 16.44
N PHE A 302 1.81 -15.72 15.56
CA PHE A 302 3.27 -15.75 15.56
C PHE A 302 3.90 -14.67 16.42
N ALA A 303 3.35 -13.45 16.48
CA ALA A 303 3.84 -12.40 17.38
C ALA A 303 3.12 -12.34 18.75
N GLY A 304 2.03 -13.12 18.94
CA GLY A 304 1.30 -13.19 20.21
C GLY A 304 0.57 -11.90 20.57
N LEU A 305 0.12 -11.14 19.57
CA LEU A 305 -0.51 -9.82 19.75
C LEU A 305 -2.05 -9.92 19.76
N THR A 306 -2.69 -9.07 20.54
CA THR A 306 -4.16 -8.91 20.52
C THR A 306 -4.61 -8.03 19.37
N ASP A 307 -5.84 -8.20 18.89
CA ASP A 307 -6.36 -7.46 17.74
C ASP A 307 -6.25 -5.92 17.86
N PRO A 308 -6.52 -5.28 19.02
CA PRO A 308 -6.25 -3.85 19.22
C PRO A 308 -4.76 -3.47 19.08
N GLN A 309 -3.82 -4.34 19.46
CA GLN A 309 -2.38 -4.13 19.25
C GLN A 309 -2.02 -4.24 17.76
N ILE A 310 -2.59 -5.21 17.05
CA ILE A 310 -2.41 -5.40 15.60
C ILE A 310 -2.96 -4.19 14.83
N PHE A 311 -4.18 -3.79 15.15
CA PHE A 311 -4.84 -2.62 14.57
C PHE A 311 -4.09 -1.32 14.90
N ARG A 312 -3.49 -1.19 16.10
CA ARG A 312 -2.60 -0.07 16.41
C ARG A 312 -1.34 -0.07 15.55
N ILE A 313 -0.75 -1.22 15.24
CA ILE A 313 0.38 -1.31 14.29
C ILE A 313 -0.08 -0.87 12.88
N PHE A 314 -1.25 -1.34 12.41
CA PHE A 314 -1.82 -0.93 11.11
C PHE A 314 -2.12 0.58 11.08
N SER A 315 -2.60 1.15 12.19
CA SER A 315 -2.89 2.58 12.33
C SER A 315 -1.63 3.46 12.26
N VAL A 316 -0.46 2.95 12.67
CA VAL A 316 0.81 3.68 12.57
C VAL A 316 1.49 3.43 11.22
N PHE A 317 1.46 2.20 10.70
CA PHE A 317 2.15 1.80 9.46
C PHE A 317 1.33 0.78 8.65
N PRO A 318 0.31 1.20 7.90
CA PRO A 318 -0.59 0.29 7.18
C PRO A 318 0.10 -0.45 6.02
N ASN A 319 1.22 0.09 5.51
CA ASN A 319 2.09 -0.55 4.51
C ASN A 319 2.66 -1.91 4.96
N VAL A 320 2.52 -2.28 6.24
CA VAL A 320 2.79 -3.64 6.73
C VAL A 320 2.02 -4.72 5.97
N VAL A 321 0.79 -4.42 5.50
CA VAL A 321 -0.05 -5.37 4.74
C VAL A 321 0.46 -5.56 3.30
N SER A 322 1.33 -4.67 2.81
CA SER A 322 2.03 -4.81 1.53
C SER A 322 3.35 -5.57 1.63
N ALA A 323 3.83 -5.90 2.84
CA ALA A 323 5.07 -6.64 3.04
C ALA A 323 4.89 -8.16 2.86
N SER A 324 5.95 -8.88 2.48
CA SER A 324 5.90 -10.34 2.41
C SER A 324 5.91 -10.93 3.81
N LYS A 325 4.90 -11.71 4.16
CA LYS A 325 4.80 -12.40 5.46
C LYS A 325 6.04 -13.26 5.74
N GLU A 326 6.35 -14.20 4.86
CA GLU A 326 7.49 -15.11 5.05
C GLU A 326 8.86 -14.46 4.80
N ARG A 327 9.00 -13.61 3.77
CA ARG A 327 10.31 -13.02 3.40
C ARG A 327 10.66 -11.71 4.12
N LYS A 328 9.70 -11.03 4.75
CA LYS A 328 9.93 -9.73 5.44
C LYS A 328 9.44 -9.70 6.88
N LEU A 329 8.22 -10.13 7.18
CA LEU A 329 7.63 -9.93 8.51
C LEU A 329 8.08 -11.01 9.52
N ARG A 330 7.95 -12.29 9.16
CA ARG A 330 8.25 -13.43 10.02
C ARG A 330 9.71 -13.46 10.51
N PRO A 331 10.75 -13.25 9.67
CA PRO A 331 12.14 -13.25 10.14
C PRO A 331 12.46 -12.08 11.08
N ARG A 332 11.71 -10.97 10.97
CA ARG A 332 11.87 -9.78 11.81
C ARG A 332 11.19 -9.90 13.16
N ILE A 333 10.00 -10.50 13.20
CA ILE A 333 9.36 -10.89 14.46
C ILE A 333 10.21 -11.94 15.18
N GLU A 334 10.75 -12.91 14.43
CA GLU A 334 11.63 -13.95 14.97
C GLU A 334 12.94 -13.37 15.53
N PHE A 335 13.60 -12.45 14.82
CA PHE A 335 14.75 -11.71 15.37
C PHE A 335 14.46 -11.02 16.71
N LEU A 336 13.27 -10.42 16.87
CA LEU A 336 12.89 -9.76 18.13
C LEU A 336 12.65 -10.78 19.25
N LYS A 337 12.06 -11.95 18.97
CA LYS A 337 11.97 -13.07 19.92
C LYS A 337 13.35 -13.60 20.32
N GLN A 338 14.26 -13.76 19.36
CA GLN A 338 15.64 -14.18 19.59
C GLN A 338 16.46 -13.13 20.38
N CYS A 339 16.01 -11.87 20.39
CA CYS A 339 16.50 -10.83 21.30
C CYS A 339 15.81 -10.84 22.69
N GLY A 340 15.00 -11.85 22.98
CA GLY A 340 14.31 -12.06 24.26
C GLY A 340 13.08 -11.18 24.50
N LEU A 341 12.54 -10.49 23.49
CA LEU A 341 11.35 -9.63 23.66
C LEU A 341 10.07 -10.47 23.81
N SER A 342 9.28 -10.15 24.84
CA SER A 342 7.89 -10.61 24.99
C SER A 342 6.95 -9.95 23.97
N SER A 343 5.75 -10.50 23.79
CA SER A 343 4.75 -9.99 22.83
C SER A 343 4.42 -8.50 23.02
N ASP A 344 4.29 -8.03 24.26
CA ASP A 344 4.05 -6.62 24.56
C ASP A 344 5.28 -5.74 24.28
N GLU A 345 6.51 -6.24 24.50
CA GLU A 345 7.73 -5.55 24.08
C GLU A 345 7.85 -5.48 22.56
N ILE A 346 7.47 -6.54 21.83
CA ILE A 346 7.37 -6.56 20.36
C ILE A 346 6.32 -5.53 19.90
N PHE A 347 5.14 -5.47 20.51
CA PHE A 347 4.12 -4.46 20.20
C PHE A 347 4.64 -3.02 20.43
N LYS A 348 5.26 -2.76 21.59
CA LYS A 348 5.87 -1.47 21.93
C LYS A 348 7.01 -1.10 20.97
N PHE A 349 7.79 -2.09 20.53
CA PHE A 349 8.85 -1.91 19.54
C PHE A 349 8.29 -1.55 18.17
N LEU A 350 7.37 -2.36 17.63
CA LEU A 350 6.77 -2.18 16.31
C LEU A 350 5.95 -0.88 16.21
N THR A 351 5.36 -0.42 17.32
CA THR A 351 4.67 0.88 17.40
C THR A 351 5.65 2.07 17.36
N LYS A 352 6.88 1.92 17.87
CA LYS A 352 7.92 2.98 17.91
C LYS A 352 8.83 3.01 16.67
N ALA A 353 9.08 1.85 16.08
CA ALA A 353 10.01 1.65 14.96
C ALA A 353 9.39 0.80 13.82
N PRO A 354 8.17 1.11 13.32
CA PRO A 354 7.47 0.25 12.36
C PRO A 354 8.20 0.06 11.03
N VAL A 355 8.99 1.06 10.62
CA VAL A 355 9.78 1.06 9.38
C VAL A 355 10.77 -0.12 9.34
N PHE A 356 11.21 -0.64 10.49
CA PHE A 356 11.97 -1.89 10.61
C PHE A 356 11.36 -3.04 9.80
N LEU A 357 10.02 -3.18 9.78
CA LEU A 357 9.32 -4.23 9.03
C LEU A 357 9.39 -4.04 7.51
N GLY A 358 9.54 -2.80 7.02
CA GLY A 358 9.52 -2.47 5.59
C GLY A 358 10.88 -2.55 4.90
N LEU A 359 11.96 -2.19 5.60
CA LEU A 359 13.33 -2.13 5.08
C LEU A 359 13.80 -3.44 4.42
N SER A 360 14.83 -3.38 3.58
CA SER A 360 15.50 -4.60 3.14
C SER A 360 16.30 -5.23 4.28
N PHE A 361 16.46 -6.55 4.27
CA PHE A 361 17.34 -7.21 5.24
C PHE A 361 18.79 -7.03 4.82
N GLU A 362 19.14 -7.56 3.64
CA GLU A 362 20.46 -7.51 3.02
C GLU A 362 20.94 -6.06 2.85
N ASP A 363 20.25 -5.25 2.05
CA ASP A 363 20.67 -3.88 1.70
C ASP A 363 20.52 -2.83 2.83
N ASN A 364 20.16 -3.22 4.05
CA ASN A 364 19.93 -2.24 5.11
C ASN A 364 20.12 -2.73 6.55
N LEU A 365 19.35 -3.74 6.97
CA LEU A 365 19.36 -4.18 8.36
C LEU A 365 20.66 -4.92 8.72
N VAL A 366 21.23 -5.68 7.80
CA VAL A 366 22.53 -6.35 7.98
C VAL A 366 23.64 -5.33 8.23
N HIS A 367 23.76 -4.29 7.39
CA HIS A 367 24.80 -3.25 7.58
C HIS A 367 24.66 -2.52 8.93
N LYS A 368 23.42 -2.18 9.33
CA LYS A 368 23.14 -1.56 10.63
C LYS A 368 23.47 -2.48 11.81
N LEU A 369 23.12 -3.75 11.71
CA LEU A 369 23.45 -4.77 12.71
C LEU A 369 24.97 -4.91 12.87
N VAL A 370 25.73 -4.96 11.77
CA VAL A 370 27.20 -5.03 11.79
C VAL A 370 27.80 -3.80 12.48
N VAL A 371 27.30 -2.59 12.24
CA VAL A 371 27.77 -1.38 12.94
C VAL A 371 27.47 -1.44 14.44
N LEU A 372 26.28 -1.90 14.84
CA LEU A 372 25.94 -2.04 16.27
C LEU A 372 26.79 -3.09 16.98
N VAL A 373 27.04 -4.25 16.35
CA VAL A 373 27.92 -5.28 16.91
C VAL A 373 29.37 -4.78 17.00
N LYS A 374 29.85 -4.00 16.02
CA LYS A 374 31.19 -3.38 16.06
C LYS A 374 31.39 -2.40 17.23
N ILE A 375 30.34 -1.69 17.66
CA ILE A 375 30.39 -0.84 18.87
C ILE A 375 30.06 -1.60 20.17
N GLY A 376 30.07 -2.94 20.14
CA GLY A 376 29.97 -3.77 21.35
C GLY A 376 28.55 -4.14 21.80
N TYR A 377 27.53 -4.02 20.95
CA TYR A 377 26.24 -4.65 21.24
C TYR A 377 26.34 -6.18 21.17
N GLY A 378 25.90 -6.87 22.22
CA GLY A 378 25.78 -8.32 22.23
C GLY A 378 24.68 -8.81 21.29
N ASN A 379 24.93 -9.94 20.62
CA ASN A 379 23.90 -10.61 19.82
C ASN A 379 22.77 -11.14 20.72
N GLY A 380 21.52 -11.05 20.24
CA GLY A 380 20.37 -11.61 20.95
C GLY A 380 19.96 -10.89 22.23
N THR A 381 20.31 -9.61 22.43
CA THR A 381 19.89 -8.84 23.61
C THR A 381 18.80 -7.81 23.31
N LYS A 382 18.02 -7.45 24.34
CA LYS A 382 16.95 -6.44 24.26
C LYS A 382 17.47 -5.06 23.88
N GLU A 383 18.69 -4.72 24.30
CA GLU A 383 19.33 -3.46 23.97
C GLU A 383 19.74 -3.41 22.49
N LEU A 384 20.23 -4.52 21.92
CA LEU A 384 20.50 -4.62 20.48
C LEU A 384 19.21 -4.45 19.67
N ALA A 385 18.12 -5.10 20.08
CA ALA A 385 16.82 -4.89 19.44
C ALA A 385 16.40 -3.41 19.51
N ALA A 386 16.46 -2.77 20.67
CA ALA A 386 16.13 -1.36 20.84
C ALA A 386 17.01 -0.42 19.97
N ALA A 387 18.30 -0.72 19.86
CA ALA A 387 19.24 0.00 18.99
C ALA A 387 18.95 -0.21 17.50
N MET A 388 18.63 -1.43 17.06
CA MET A 388 18.14 -1.72 15.71
C MET A 388 16.84 -0.95 15.41
N GLY A 389 15.96 -0.77 16.40
CA GLY A 389 14.77 0.06 16.29
C GLY A 389 15.09 1.53 16.01
N ALA A 390 16.05 2.11 16.73
CA ALA A 390 16.52 3.48 16.49
C ALA A 390 17.23 3.59 15.12
N ALA A 391 18.20 2.72 14.84
CA ALA A 391 18.95 2.67 13.59
C ALA A 391 18.05 2.43 12.36
N SER A 392 16.88 1.79 12.50
CA SER A 392 15.90 1.67 11.42
C SER A 392 15.43 3.03 10.87
N ARG A 393 15.53 4.11 11.66
CA ARG A 393 15.00 5.45 11.34
C ARG A 393 16.05 6.42 10.78
N THR A 394 17.26 5.95 10.46
CA THR A 394 18.33 6.75 9.82
C THR A 394 19.06 5.94 8.71
N SER A 395 20.01 6.53 7.98
CA SER A 395 20.90 5.82 7.04
C SER A 395 22.05 5.12 7.78
N CYS A 396 22.67 4.12 7.14
CA CYS A 396 23.85 3.46 7.71
C CYS A 396 25.08 4.40 7.74
N GLU A 397 25.13 5.35 6.81
CA GLU A 397 26.09 6.45 6.75
C GLU A 397 25.93 7.41 7.93
N ASN A 398 24.74 7.99 8.17
CA ASN A 398 24.53 8.89 9.30
C ASN A 398 24.77 8.17 10.65
N LEU A 399 24.44 6.88 10.76
CA LEU A 399 24.78 6.07 11.93
C LEU A 399 26.31 6.05 12.18
N GLN A 400 27.11 5.83 11.13
CA GLN A 400 28.57 5.86 11.21
C GLN A 400 29.12 7.25 11.50
N ASN A 401 28.57 8.30 10.88
CA ASN A 401 29.00 9.69 11.10
C ASN A 401 28.72 10.12 12.55
N VAL A 402 27.57 9.77 13.11
CA VAL A 402 27.25 10.02 14.54
C VAL A 402 28.19 9.29 15.50
N ILE A 403 28.60 8.06 15.17
CA ILE A 403 29.61 7.33 15.94
C ILE A 403 30.98 8.02 15.82
N GLY A 404 31.39 8.41 14.61
CA GLY A 404 32.63 9.15 14.33
C GLY A 404 32.71 10.49 15.08
N LEU A 405 31.59 11.22 15.15
CA LEU A 405 31.46 12.46 15.92
C LEU A 405 31.71 12.22 17.42
N PHE A 406 31.10 11.20 18.02
CA PHE A 406 31.36 10.90 19.43
C PHE A 406 32.83 10.50 19.69
N LEU A 407 33.47 9.80 18.74
CA LEU A 407 34.90 9.47 18.81
C LEU A 407 35.79 10.72 18.67
N SER A 408 35.47 11.67 17.79
CA SER A 408 36.27 12.90 17.61
C SER A 408 36.17 13.84 18.81
N TYR A 409 35.05 13.80 19.53
CA TYR A 409 34.88 14.47 20.83
C TYR A 409 35.40 13.64 22.03
N GLY A 410 36.14 12.55 21.80
CA GLY A 410 36.89 11.85 22.85
C GLY A 410 36.11 10.85 23.73
N LEU A 411 34.91 10.44 23.31
CA LEU A 411 34.20 9.30 23.90
C LEU A 411 34.70 7.98 23.28
N SER A 412 34.81 6.91 24.06
CA SER A 412 35.17 5.59 23.53
C SER A 412 33.96 4.82 22.94
N TYR A 413 34.20 3.65 22.33
CA TYR A 413 33.10 2.77 21.91
C TYR A 413 32.27 2.27 23.10
N GLU A 414 32.90 2.02 24.25
CA GLU A 414 32.24 1.65 25.50
C GLU A 414 31.38 2.79 26.05
N ASP A 415 31.88 4.04 25.99
CA ASP A 415 31.14 5.26 26.34
C ASP A 415 29.88 5.40 25.45
N ILE A 416 30.05 5.29 24.12
CA ILE A 416 28.96 5.36 23.13
C ILE A 416 27.93 4.25 23.39
N LEU A 417 28.37 3.01 23.61
CA LEU A 417 27.53 1.85 23.93
C LEU A 417 26.75 2.05 25.24
N ALA A 418 27.38 2.60 26.27
CA ALA A 418 26.74 2.90 27.55
C ALA A 418 25.68 4.00 27.40
N MET A 419 25.93 5.01 26.57
CA MET A 419 24.94 6.05 26.23
C MET A 419 23.79 5.49 25.39
N SER A 420 24.06 4.72 24.34
CA SER A 420 23.04 4.20 23.43
C SER A 420 22.20 3.07 24.04
N LYS A 421 22.71 2.33 25.03
CA LYS A 421 21.89 1.42 25.85
C LYS A 421 20.84 2.18 26.68
N LYS A 422 21.17 3.38 27.20
CA LYS A 422 20.25 4.23 27.98
C LYS A 422 19.27 5.00 27.10
N HIS A 423 19.73 5.51 25.96
CA HIS A 423 18.92 6.30 25.02
C HIS A 423 19.27 5.94 23.57
N PRO A 424 18.74 4.84 23.01
CA PRO A 424 19.06 4.36 21.66
C PRO A 424 18.90 5.40 20.56
N GLN A 425 18.06 6.41 20.78
CA GLN A 425 17.79 7.49 19.84
C GLN A 425 19.01 8.37 19.55
N ILE A 426 20.08 8.35 20.35
CA ILE A 426 21.31 9.10 20.00
C ILE A 426 21.84 8.71 18.61
N LEU A 427 21.73 7.41 18.27
CA LEU A 427 22.28 6.80 17.06
C LEU A 427 21.52 7.16 15.75
N GLN A 428 20.46 7.96 15.84
CA GLN A 428 19.59 8.29 14.71
C GLN A 428 19.26 9.79 14.59
N TYR A 429 19.88 10.65 15.39
CA TYR A 429 19.80 12.10 15.17
C TYR A 429 20.70 12.48 13.98
N ARG A 430 20.47 13.66 13.39
CA ARG A 430 21.31 14.19 12.29
C ARG A 430 22.67 14.60 12.86
N CYS A 431 23.76 14.20 12.21
CA CYS A 431 25.13 14.42 12.71
C CYS A 431 25.42 15.90 13.08
N ALA A 432 25.24 16.83 12.15
CA ALA A 432 25.45 18.27 12.41
C ALA A 432 24.57 18.82 13.57
N ALA A 433 23.32 18.36 13.68
CA ALA A 433 22.42 18.75 14.78
C ALA A 433 22.71 18.02 16.11
N LEU A 434 23.79 17.22 16.17
CA LEU A 434 24.44 16.80 17.41
C LEU A 434 25.70 17.63 17.67
N GLU A 435 26.49 17.89 16.62
CA GLU A 435 27.69 18.71 16.63
C GLU A 435 27.43 20.09 17.25
N GLU A 436 26.43 20.84 16.74
CA GLU A 436 25.94 22.11 17.30
C GLU A 436 25.60 22.05 18.81
N LYS A 437 25.23 20.86 19.32
CA LYS A 437 24.87 20.64 20.73
C LYS A 437 26.06 20.19 21.58
N LEU A 438 27.08 19.59 20.97
CA LEU A 438 28.35 19.27 21.62
C LEU A 438 29.20 20.53 21.76
N GLU A 439 29.25 21.36 20.71
CA GLU A 439 29.83 22.71 20.71
C GLU A 439 29.20 23.56 21.82
N PHE A 440 27.88 23.77 21.81
CA PHE A 440 27.19 24.55 22.85
C PHE A 440 27.37 23.97 24.28
N LEU A 441 27.53 22.64 24.40
CA LEU A 441 27.79 22.00 25.70
C LEU A 441 29.19 22.34 26.23
N ILE A 442 30.19 22.36 25.35
CA ILE A 442 31.59 22.51 25.74
C ILE A 442 31.98 24.00 25.82
N GLU A 443 31.62 24.79 24.80
CA GLU A 443 32.04 26.19 24.65
C GLU A 443 31.15 27.15 25.45
N ASP A 444 29.85 27.24 25.14
CA ASP A 444 28.93 28.16 25.83
C ASP A 444 28.61 27.73 27.28
N MET A 445 28.43 26.42 27.50
CA MET A 445 28.03 25.88 28.81
C MET A 445 29.22 25.53 29.72
N GLY A 446 30.44 25.41 29.19
CA GLY A 446 31.63 25.05 29.97
C GLY A 446 31.51 23.67 30.63
N ARG A 447 31.10 22.64 29.90
CA ARG A 447 30.85 21.28 30.42
C ARG A 447 31.75 20.23 29.78
N GLU A 448 32.06 19.19 30.55
CA GLU A 448 32.66 17.99 29.99
C GLU A 448 31.64 17.19 29.16
N VAL A 449 32.05 16.76 27.96
CA VAL A 449 31.30 15.81 27.13
C VAL A 449 30.94 14.51 27.89
N ARG A 450 31.75 14.12 28.88
CA ARG A 450 31.53 12.95 29.74
C ARG A 450 30.26 13.06 30.60
N GLU A 451 29.69 14.25 30.84
CA GLU A 451 28.38 14.37 31.49
C GLU A 451 27.27 13.66 30.69
N LEU A 452 27.40 13.51 29.37
CA LEU A 452 26.46 12.78 28.53
C LEU A 452 26.35 11.29 28.90
N LEU A 453 27.37 10.69 29.51
CA LEU A 453 27.30 9.34 30.04
C LEU A 453 26.22 9.20 31.12
N SER A 454 25.97 10.28 31.89
CA SER A 454 24.93 10.34 32.90
C SER A 454 23.55 10.64 32.30
N PHE A 455 23.49 11.45 31.24
CA PHE A 455 22.24 11.98 30.69
C PHE A 455 22.27 12.14 29.15
N PRO A 456 22.30 11.04 28.37
CA PRO A 456 22.38 11.12 26.89
C PRO A 456 21.16 11.80 26.26
N ALA A 457 20.04 11.83 26.98
CA ALA A 457 18.80 12.49 26.56
C ALA A 457 18.94 14.01 26.37
N PHE A 458 20.02 14.65 26.85
CA PHE A 458 20.41 16.02 26.51
C PHE A 458 20.31 16.29 25.00
N LEU A 459 20.92 15.40 24.19
CA LEU A 459 20.99 15.50 22.74
C LEU A 459 19.61 15.43 22.04
N GLY A 460 18.60 14.91 22.74
CA GLY A 460 17.22 14.79 22.26
C GLY A 460 16.35 16.04 22.43
N TYR A 461 16.80 17.07 23.15
CA TYR A 461 16.06 18.32 23.31
C TYR A 461 16.34 19.32 22.17
N ASN A 462 15.44 20.29 21.97
CA ASN A 462 15.69 21.43 21.08
C ASN A 462 16.81 22.31 21.68
N LEU A 463 17.79 22.69 20.83
CA LEU A 463 18.92 23.53 21.22
C LEU A 463 18.44 24.89 21.73
N ASP A 464 17.83 25.72 20.89
CA ASP A 464 17.53 27.11 21.25
C ASP A 464 16.36 27.23 22.24
N GLU A 465 15.23 26.57 21.94
CA GLU A 465 13.99 26.68 22.74
C GLU A 465 14.15 26.16 24.18
N ARG A 466 15.01 25.15 24.37
CA ARG A 466 15.07 24.36 25.61
C ARG A 466 16.45 24.20 26.22
N ILE A 467 17.54 24.09 25.46
CA ILE A 467 18.89 24.06 26.02
C ILE A 467 19.34 25.50 26.31
N LYS A 468 19.57 26.33 25.28
CA LYS A 468 20.07 27.71 25.40
C LYS A 468 19.18 28.57 26.31
N HIS A 469 17.88 28.70 25.99
CA HIS A 469 16.94 29.51 26.79
C HIS A 469 16.90 29.11 28.27
N ARG A 470 17.00 27.82 28.61
CA ARG A 470 16.99 27.40 30.01
C ARG A 470 18.32 27.64 30.70
N TYR A 471 19.43 27.39 30.00
CA TYR A 471 20.77 27.68 30.51
C TYR A 471 20.89 29.15 30.90
N GLU A 472 20.60 30.09 29.99
CA GLU A 472 20.65 31.54 30.26
C GLU A 472 19.81 31.96 31.47
N VAL A 473 18.55 31.50 31.53
CA VAL A 473 17.63 31.82 32.65
C VAL A 473 18.11 31.24 34.00
N LYS A 474 18.97 30.21 34.01
CA LYS A 474 19.51 29.60 35.23
C LYS A 474 20.92 30.10 35.58
N LYS A 475 21.79 30.37 34.59
CA LYS A 475 23.10 31.04 34.72
C LYS A 475 22.93 32.33 35.52
N LEU A 476 21.98 33.17 35.12
CA LEU A 476 21.61 34.42 35.79
C LEU A 476 20.94 34.30 37.18
N THR A 477 20.51 33.11 37.62
CA THR A 477 19.67 32.98 38.85
C THR A 477 20.08 31.91 39.85
N ILE A 478 21.00 31.01 39.50
CA ILE A 478 21.58 29.96 40.37
C ILE A 478 23.10 29.84 40.14
N GLY A 479 23.67 30.54 39.15
CA GLY A 479 25.04 30.31 38.69
C GLY A 479 25.15 29.01 37.89
N GLU A 480 26.38 28.63 37.55
CA GLU A 480 26.64 27.54 36.61
C GLU A 480 26.59 26.14 37.25
N GLY A 481 26.51 26.02 38.57
CA GLY A 481 26.56 24.72 39.30
C GLY A 481 25.32 23.81 39.18
N MET A 482 24.44 23.98 38.18
CA MET A 482 23.27 23.11 37.99
C MET A 482 23.57 21.97 37.01
N SER A 483 23.26 20.73 37.43
CA SER A 483 23.36 19.55 36.58
C SER A 483 22.34 19.55 35.44
N ILE A 484 22.78 19.07 34.27
CA ILE A 484 22.05 19.16 32.99
C ILE A 484 20.66 18.49 33.05
N ASN A 485 20.56 17.34 33.72
CA ASN A 485 19.29 16.66 33.95
C ASN A 485 18.28 17.54 34.73
N LYS A 486 18.74 18.19 35.82
CA LYS A 486 17.91 19.08 36.66
C LYS A 486 17.48 20.36 35.93
N LEU A 487 18.26 20.80 34.95
CA LEU A 487 17.96 21.93 34.06
C LEU A 487 16.87 21.58 33.02
N LEU A 488 16.99 20.43 32.36
CA LEU A 488 16.22 20.13 31.14
C LEU A 488 15.00 19.22 31.34
N THR A 489 14.98 18.35 32.35
CA THR A 489 13.89 17.37 32.57
C THR A 489 12.60 18.00 33.11
N VAL A 490 12.68 19.20 33.70
CA VAL A 490 11.50 19.95 34.21
C VAL A 490 10.55 20.29 33.05
N SER A 491 9.22 20.22 33.26
CA SER A 491 8.25 20.71 32.26
C SER A 491 8.28 22.24 32.14
N ASP A 492 8.00 22.75 30.95
CA ASP A 492 8.11 24.18 30.63
C ASP A 492 7.17 25.02 31.50
N ASP A 493 5.99 24.50 31.76
CA ASP A 493 5.00 25.04 32.70
C ASP A 493 5.56 25.19 34.14
N ARG A 494 6.29 24.17 34.63
CA ARG A 494 6.93 24.18 35.96
C ARG A 494 8.19 25.06 35.98
N PHE A 495 8.89 25.18 34.87
CA PHE A 495 10.03 26.10 34.68
C PHE A 495 9.57 27.57 34.71
N LEU A 496 8.50 27.90 33.98
CA LEU A 496 7.88 29.23 33.97
C LEU A 496 7.26 29.59 35.32
N LYS A 497 6.60 28.64 36.01
CA LYS A 497 6.09 28.84 37.38
C LYS A 497 7.23 29.09 38.39
N GLN A 498 8.38 28.43 38.27
CA GLN A 498 9.60 28.78 39.04
C GLN A 498 10.11 30.20 38.71
N LYS A 499 10.17 30.58 37.43
CA LYS A 499 10.59 31.92 36.98
C LYS A 499 9.70 33.02 37.57
N ARG A 500 8.38 32.83 37.56
CA ARG A 500 7.40 33.74 38.20
C ARG A 500 7.57 33.79 39.73
N LYS A 501 7.67 32.65 40.41
CA LYS A 501 7.78 32.63 41.89
C LYS A 501 9.10 33.23 42.40
N LYS A 502 10.22 33.08 41.68
CA LYS A 502 11.48 33.80 41.99
C LYS A 502 11.34 35.32 41.79
N LYS A 503 10.69 35.78 40.71
CA LYS A 503 10.49 37.22 40.46
C LYS A 503 9.64 37.91 41.52
N LEU A 504 8.66 37.22 42.10
CA LEU A 504 7.88 37.74 43.23
C LEU A 504 8.78 37.93 44.46
N VAL A 505 9.43 36.85 44.95
CA VAL A 505 10.29 36.89 46.14
C VAL A 505 11.43 37.92 46.02
N GLN A 506 12.01 38.13 44.83
CA GLN A 506 12.99 39.21 44.64
C GLN A 506 12.39 40.62 44.70
N LYS A 507 11.13 40.80 44.32
CA LYS A 507 10.43 42.09 44.40
C LYS A 507 10.00 42.41 45.83
N ASP A 508 9.55 41.39 46.56
CA ASP A 508 9.14 41.51 47.97
C ASP A 508 10.36 41.89 48.84
N ASN A 509 11.52 41.25 48.60
CA ASN A 509 12.79 41.57 49.28
C ASN A 509 13.40 42.93 48.90
N LEU A 510 12.94 43.60 47.83
CA LEU A 510 13.42 44.92 47.40
C LEU A 510 12.54 46.07 47.94
N ASN A 511 11.38 45.76 48.51
CA ASN A 511 10.40 46.72 49.02
C ASN A 511 10.26 46.69 50.56
N GLY A 512 11.19 46.04 51.27
CA GLY A 512 11.08 45.76 52.71
C GLY A 512 12.39 45.93 53.49
N GLY A 513 13.23 46.88 53.07
CA GLY A 513 14.46 47.29 53.75
C GLY A 513 14.56 48.81 53.82
#